data_AF-A0A0G1ZGB1-F1
#
_entry.id   AF-A0A0G1ZGB1-F1
#
_cell.length_a   1.000
_cell.length_b   1.000
_cell.length_c   1.000
_cell.angle_alpha   90.00
_cell.angle_beta   90.00
_cell.angle_gamma   90.00
#
_symmetry.space_group_name_H-M   'P 1'
#
loop_
_entity.id
_entity.type
_entity.pdbx_description
1 polymer ?
#
loop_
_entity_poly.entity_id
_entity_poly.type
_entity_poly.pdbx_seq_one_letter_code
_entity_poly.pdbx_strand_id
1 'polypeptide(L)' 'AYMHMIGRGIQPPILHRRSALDLDAAMKYVGIPEEPTPHNALTGALSHAEVISRILYGRKLLPEFSEFKLPW' A
#
# COMPACT_ATOMS: atom_id res chain seq x y z
N ALA A 1 5.11 4.44 0.40
CA ALA A 1 5.74 3.24 -0.18
C ALA A 1 7.18 3.49 -0.65
N TYR A 2 7.45 4.51 -1.47
CA TYR A 2 8.76 4.75 -2.11
C TYR A 2 9.98 4.59 -1.18
N MET A 3 10.05 5.35 -0.08
CA MET A 3 11.22 5.28 0.83
C MET A 3 11.37 3.92 1.50
N HIS A 4 10.27 3.22 1.78
CA HIS A 4 10.31 1.86 2.34
C HIS A 4 10.84 0.84 1.33
N MET A 5 10.56 1.02 0.04
CA MET A 5 11.16 0.19 -1.02
C MET A 5 12.66 0.45 -1.12
N ILE A 6 13.08 1.73 -1.23
CA ILE A 6 14.49 2.11 -1.34
C ILE A 6 15.31 1.62 -0.14
N GLY A 7 14.81 1.83 1.08
CA GLY A 7 15.49 1.38 2.31
C GLY A 7 15.67 -0.14 2.40
N ARG A 8 14.94 -0.90 1.59
CA ARG A 8 15.02 -2.37 1.49
C ARG A 8 15.72 -2.87 0.24
N GLY A 9 16.32 -1.97 -0.56
CA GLY A 9 16.95 -2.33 -1.82
C GLY A 9 15.97 -2.75 -2.92
N ILE A 10 14.69 -2.41 -2.79
CA ILE A 10 13.65 -2.67 -3.80
C ILE A 10 13.53 -1.43 -4.69
N GLN A 11 13.65 -1.61 -6.01
CA GLN A 11 13.45 -0.55 -6.98
C GLN A 11 11.96 -0.17 -7.07
N PRO A 12 11.56 1.08 -6.78
CA PRO A 12 10.18 1.52 -6.98
C PRO A 12 9.77 1.42 -8.45
N PRO A 13 8.49 1.13 -8.74
CA PRO A 13 7.99 1.06 -10.10
C PRO A 13 8.11 2.44 -10.76
N ILE A 14 8.62 2.48 -11.99
CA ILE A 14 8.79 3.70 -12.78
C ILE A 14 7.99 3.57 -14.08
N LEU A 15 7.16 4.57 -14.37
CA LEU A 15 6.44 4.71 -15.63
C LEU A 15 6.56 6.17 -16.11
N HIS A 16 6.83 6.37 -17.41
CA HIS A 16 7.00 7.72 -17.98
C HIS A 16 7.99 8.61 -17.22
N ARG A 17 9.13 8.05 -16.79
CA ARG A 17 10.21 8.76 -16.05
C ARG A 17 9.79 9.31 -14.68
N ARG A 18 8.70 8.81 -14.08
CA ARG A 18 8.26 9.12 -12.72
C ARG A 18 7.87 7.84 -11.96
N SER A 19 7.74 7.91 -10.64
CA SER A 19 7.22 6.78 -9.88
C SER A 19 5.78 6.47 -10.26
N ALA A 20 5.50 5.20 -10.55
CA ALA A 20 4.15 4.67 -10.77
C ALA A 20 3.56 4.15 -9.45
N LEU A 21 3.64 4.97 -8.40
CA LEU A 21 3.13 4.64 -7.07
C LEU A 21 1.84 5.43 -6.80
N ASP A 22 0.73 4.86 -7.23
CA ASP A 22 -0.62 5.20 -6.77
C ASP A 22 -1.02 4.32 -5.56
N LEU A 23 -2.27 4.46 -5.12
CA LEU A 23 -2.79 3.71 -3.98
C LEU A 23 -2.83 2.19 -4.26
N ASP A 24 -3.28 1.76 -5.44
CA ASP A 24 -3.37 0.33 -5.77
C ASP A 24 -1.97 -0.29 -5.78
N ALA A 25 -0.99 0.41 -6.37
CA ALA A 25 0.41 0.00 -6.32
C ALA A 25 0.93 -0.10 -4.86
N ALA A 26 0.53 0.83 -3.99
CA ALA A 26 0.92 0.83 -2.58
C ALA A 26 0.23 -0.28 -1.77
N MET A 27 -1.05 -0.55 -2.02
CA MET A 27 -1.82 -1.63 -1.39
C MET A 27 -1.20 -2.98 -1.74
N LYS A 28 -0.93 -3.22 -3.02
CA LYS A 28 -0.24 -4.43 -3.51
C LYS A 28 1.12 -4.61 -2.82
N TYR A 29 1.89 -3.53 -2.68
CA TYR A 29 3.18 -3.58 -2.00
C TYR A 29 3.10 -3.98 -0.52
N VAL A 30 2.02 -3.62 0.18
CA VAL A 30 1.80 -4.00 1.60
C VAL A 30 0.98 -5.28 1.79
N GLY A 31 0.76 -6.03 0.70
CA GLY A 31 0.10 -7.34 0.70
C GLY A 31 -1.43 -7.29 0.67
N ILE A 32 -2.02 -6.16 0.25
CA ILE A 32 -3.48 -5.97 0.15
C ILE A 32 -3.86 -5.91 -1.35
N PRO A 33 -4.97 -6.55 -1.78
CA PRO A 33 -5.47 -6.39 -3.15
C PRO A 33 -5.84 -4.93 -3.46
N GLU A 34 -5.98 -4.61 -4.74
CA GLU A 34 -6.48 -3.29 -5.18
C GLU A 34 -7.92 -3.03 -4.73
N GLU A 35 -8.32 -1.76 -4.67
CA GLU A 35 -9.67 -1.39 -4.27
C GLU A 35 -10.71 -1.87 -5.31
N PRO A 36 -11.85 -2.42 -4.90
CA PRO A 36 -12.92 -2.78 -5.83
C PRO A 36 -13.46 -1.56 -6.58
N THR A 37 -13.77 -1.76 -7.87
CA THR A 37 -14.40 -0.74 -8.71
C THR A 37 -15.93 -0.83 -8.65
N PRO A 38 -16.67 0.30 -8.61
CA PRO A 38 -16.18 1.67 -8.66
C PRO A 38 -15.58 2.14 -7.33
N HIS A 39 -14.57 3.00 -7.38
CA HIS A 39 -13.88 3.51 -6.20
C HIS A 39 -14.81 4.26 -5.24
N ASN A 40 -14.54 4.12 -3.94
CA ASN A 40 -15.26 4.82 -2.88
C ASN A 40 -14.29 5.65 -2.04
N ALA A 41 -14.61 6.92 -1.82
CA ALA A 41 -13.73 7.83 -1.09
C ALA A 41 -13.43 7.37 0.35
N LEU A 42 -14.39 6.75 1.03
CA LEU A 42 -14.19 6.23 2.39
C LEU A 42 -13.25 5.01 2.36
N THR A 43 -13.47 4.05 1.46
CA THR A 43 -12.60 2.89 1.32
C THR A 43 -11.17 3.31 0.96
N GLY A 44 -11.00 4.25 0.02
CA GLY A 44 -9.70 4.82 -0.31
C GLY A 44 -8.99 5.45 0.90
N ALA A 45 -9.70 6.18 1.75
CA ALA A 45 -9.14 6.78 2.97
C ALA A 45 -8.69 5.71 4.00
N LEU A 46 -9.50 4.66 4.19
CA LEU A 46 -9.15 3.53 5.07
C LEU A 46 -7.92 2.76 4.54
N SER A 47 -7.86 2.52 3.23
CA SER A 47 -6.71 1.91 2.56
C SER A 47 -5.43 2.73 2.74
N HIS A 48 -5.49 4.07 2.65
CA HIS A 48 -4.35 4.93 2.93
C HIS A 48 -3.85 4.76 4.38
N ALA A 49 -4.76 4.78 5.35
CA ALA A 49 -4.40 4.63 6.77
C ALA A 49 -3.72 3.27 7.03
N GLU A 50 -4.26 2.20 6.46
CA GLU A 50 -3.70 0.85 6.58
C GLU A 50 -2.30 0.77 5.96
N VAL A 51 -2.12 1.27 4.72
CA VAL A 51 -0.82 1.29 4.03
C VAL A 51 0.23 2.04 4.86
N ILE A 52 -0.11 3.19 5.43
CA ILE A 52 0.80 3.98 6.27
C ILE A 52 1.18 3.19 7.53
N SER A 53 0.21 2.58 8.22
CA SER A 53 0.50 1.80 9.44
C SER A 53 1.42 0.61 9.16
N ARG A 54 1.17 -0.13 8.07
CA ARG A 54 2.02 -1.26 7.68
C ARG A 54 3.44 -0.79 7.39
N ILE A 55 3.62 0.29 6.64
CA ILE A 55 4.94 0.78 6.25
C ILE A 55 5.73 1.36 7.43
N LEU A 56 5.11 2.21 8.25
CA LEU A 56 5.82 2.94 9.32
C LEU A 56 6.03 2.09 10.57
N TYR A 57 5.08 1.21 10.89
CA TYR A 57 5.06 0.48 12.16
C TYR A 57 5.12 -1.03 11.99
N GLY A 58 5.08 -1.56 10.76
CA GLY A 58 5.08 -3.01 10.54
C GLY A 58 3.86 -3.71 11.12
N ARG A 59 2.72 -3.03 11.25
CA ARG A 59 1.50 -3.60 11.86
C ARG A 59 0.23 -3.27 11.08
N LYS A 60 -0.74 -4.18 11.18
CA LYS A 60 -2.12 -3.97 10.69
C LYS A 60 -2.83 -2.94 11.59
N LEU A 61 -3.71 -2.13 11.02
CA LEU A 61 -4.43 -1.09 11.75
C LEU A 61 -5.92 -1.41 11.88
N LEU A 62 -6.58 -1.75 10.77
CA LEU A 62 -8.02 -1.87 10.70
C LEU A 62 -8.48 -3.35 10.57
N PRO A 63 -9.60 -3.74 11.21
CA PRO A 63 -10.15 -5.10 11.12
C PRO A 63 -10.41 -5.61 9.70
N GLU A 64 -10.81 -4.72 8.79
CA GLU A 64 -11.15 -4.98 7.39
C GLU A 64 -9.96 -5.52 6.59
N PHE A 65 -8.73 -5.26 7.05
CA PHE A 65 -7.50 -5.74 6.42
C PHE A 65 -6.79 -6.84 7.24
N SER A 66 -7.45 -7.35 8.28
CA SER A 66 -6.86 -8.29 9.25
C SER A 66 -6.49 -9.64 8.62
N GLU A 67 -7.16 -10.07 7.56
CA GLU A 67 -6.85 -11.30 6.83
C GLU A 67 -5.54 -11.19 6.03
N PHE A 68 -5.22 -9.99 5.53
CA PHE A 68 -4.04 -9.78 4.69
C PHE A 68 -2.77 -9.73 5.53
N LYS A 69 -1.85 -10.66 5.31
CA LYS A 69 -0.53 -10.70 5.98
C LYS A 69 0.39 -9.60 5.45
N LEU A 70 1.36 -9.18 6.26
CA LEU A 70 2.43 -8.32 5.77
C LEU A 70 3.40 -9.20 4.95
N PRO A 71 3.84 -8.75 3.76
CA PRO A 71 4.65 -9.58 2.85
C PRO A 71 6.15 -9.57 3.16
N TRP A 72 6.54 -9.24 4.40
CA TRP A 72 7.94 -9.18 4.82
C TRP A 72 8.15 -9.62 6.26
#